data_AF-A0A1W4XE15-F1
#
_entry.id   AF-A0A1W4XE15-F1
#
_cell.length_a   1.000
_cell.length_b   1.000
_cell.length_c   1.000
_cell.angle_alpha   90.00
_cell.angle_beta   90.00
_cell.angle_gamma   90.00
#
_symmetry.space_group_name_H-M   'P 1'
#
loop_
_entity.id
_entity.type
_entity.pdbx_description
1 polymer ?
#
loop_
_entity_poly.entity_id
_entity_poly.type
_entity_poly.pdbx_seq_one_letter_code
_entity_poly.pdbx_strand_id
1 'polypeptide(L)' 'MASASSMSNNVENLSPQIIRGVVKEMQELVGCPPEGIKVQINEEDVTDIQAVIEGPAGK' A
#
# COMPACT_ATOMS: atom_id res chain seq x y z
N MET A 1 15.35 -16.88 19.04
CA MET A 1 14.25 -15.93 19.30
C MET A 1 14.56 -14.68 18.50
N ALA A 2 14.04 -14.58 17.28
CA ALA A 2 14.32 -13.44 16.40
C ALA A 2 13.44 -12.26 16.84
N SER A 3 14.09 -11.18 17.27
CA SER A 3 13.45 -9.96 17.71
C SER A 3 12.64 -9.35 16.56
N ALA A 4 11.32 -9.38 16.70
CA ALA A 4 10.39 -8.57 15.90
C ALA A 4 10.42 -7.14 16.44
N SER A 5 11.56 -6.48 16.28
CA SER A 5 11.75 -5.08 16.66
C SER A 5 12.08 -4.32 15.38
N SER A 6 11.24 -3.32 15.09
CA SER A 6 11.33 -2.35 13.97
C SER A 6 10.55 -2.70 12.71
N MET A 7 9.23 -2.94 12.82
CA MET A 7 8.32 -2.38 11.81
C MET A 7 7.96 -0.98 12.31
N SER A 8 8.51 -0.01 11.61
CA SER A 8 8.74 1.38 11.97
C SER A 8 7.57 2.11 12.63
N ASN A 9 7.94 2.96 13.58
CA ASN A 9 7.15 3.89 14.39
C ASN A 9 6.52 5.04 13.56
N ASN A 10 6.16 4.82 12.30
CA ASN A 10 5.79 5.91 11.37
C ASN A 10 4.27 6.17 11.27
N VAL A 11 3.45 5.34 11.92
CA VAL A 11 1.97 5.40 11.87
C VAL A 11 1.34 5.50 13.25
N GLU A 12 1.95 6.31 14.13
CA GLU A 12 1.47 6.54 15.50
C GLU A 12 0.05 7.13 15.57
N ASN A 13 -0.41 7.76 14.48
CA ASN A 13 -1.74 8.35 14.35
C ASN A 13 -2.82 7.39 13.81
N LEU A 14 -2.46 6.14 13.45
CA LEU A 14 -3.40 5.17 12.88
C LEU A 14 -3.51 3.94 13.77
N SER A 15 -4.76 3.54 14.07
CA SER A 15 -5.02 2.30 14.80
C SER A 15 -4.40 1.10 14.06
N PRO A 16 -3.82 0.11 14.76
CA PRO A 16 -3.21 -1.07 14.14
C PRO A 16 -4.16 -1.86 13.22
N GLN A 17 -5.47 -1.79 13.49
CA GLN A 17 -6.50 -2.38 12.65
C GLN A 17 -6.62 -1.69 11.29
N ILE A 18 -6.47 -0.36 11.25
CA ILE A 18 -6.52 0.43 10.02
C ILE A 18 -5.29 0.14 9.17
N ILE A 19 -4.09 0.12 9.78
CA ILE A 19 -2.84 -0.21 9.08
C ILE A 19 -2.95 -1.59 8.41
N ARG A 20 -3.46 -2.60 9.13
CA ARG A 20 -3.67 -3.94 8.57
C ARG A 20 -4.70 -3.96 7.42
N GLY A 21 -5.75 -3.15 7.53
CA GLY A 21 -6.74 -2.96 6.46
C GLY A 21 -6.10 -2.39 5.21
N VAL A 22 -5.40 -1.26 5.34
CA VAL A 22 -4.72 -0.59 4.24
C VAL A 22 -3.71 -1.52 3.57
N VAL A 23 -2.85 -2.21 4.34
CA VAL A 23 -1.88 -3.16 3.77
C VAL A 23 -2.57 -4.27 2.98
N LYS A 24 -3.68 -4.81 3.48
CA LYS A 24 -4.43 -5.85 2.78
C LYS A 24 -5.02 -5.33 1.47
N GLU A 25 -5.65 -4.17 1.49
CA GLU A 25 -6.24 -3.57 0.29
C GLU A 25 -5.16 -3.21 -0.74
N MET A 26 -4.02 -2.67 -0.30
CA MET A 26 -2.88 -2.37 -1.16
C MET A 26 -2.31 -3.65 -1.81
N GLN A 27 -2.20 -4.75 -1.06
CA GLN A 27 -1.80 -6.04 -1.61
C GLN A 27 -2.81 -6.59 -2.62
N GLU A 28 -4.11 -6.40 -2.38
CA GLU A 28 -5.16 -6.76 -3.35
C GLU A 28 -5.06 -5.92 -4.63
N LEU A 29 -4.81 -4.62 -4.51
CA LEU A 29 -4.57 -3.71 -5.64
C LEU A 29 -3.33 -4.07 -6.45
N VAL A 30 -2.25 -4.52 -5.81
CA VAL A 30 -1.03 -4.97 -6.50
C VAL A 30 -1.22 -6.37 -7.12
N GLY A 31 -1.93 -7.27 -6.44
CA GLY A 31 -2.18 -8.63 -6.92
C GLY A 31 -3.23 -8.70 -8.04
N CYS A 32 -4.19 -7.78 -8.03
CA CYS A 32 -5.26 -7.68 -9.02
C CYS A 32 -5.47 -6.21 -9.44
N PRO A 33 -4.52 -5.64 -10.20
CA PRO A 33 -4.59 -4.24 -10.60
C PRO A 33 -5.76 -4.00 -11.58
N PRO A 34 -6.56 -2.95 -11.35
CA PRO A 34 -7.57 -2.50 -12.32
C PRO A 34 -6.95 -2.07 -13.66
N GLU A 35 -7.77 -2.05 -14.72
CA GLU A 35 -7.31 -1.65 -16.05
C GLU A 35 -6.73 -0.23 -16.04
N GLY A 36 -5.49 -0.11 -16.52
CA GLY A 36 -4.76 1.15 -16.55
C GLY A 36 -4.25 1.63 -15.19
N ILE A 37 -4.44 0.91 -14.08
CA ILE A 37 -3.94 1.32 -12.76
C ILE A 37 -2.77 0.44 -12.35
N LYS A 38 -1.63 1.06 -12.04
CA LYS A 38 -0.46 0.40 -11.46
C LYS A 38 -0.12 1.06 -10.14
N VAL A 39 -0.27 0.33 -9.04
CA VAL A 39 0.03 0.83 -7.69
C VAL A 39 1.43 0.42 -7.29
N GLN A 40 2.17 1.34 -6.69
CA GLN A 40 3.50 1.14 -6.13
C GLN A 40 3.46 1.49 -4.64
N ILE A 41 3.67 0.47 -3.82
CA ILE A 41 3.64 0.57 -2.37
C ILE A 41 5.05 0.88 -1.88
N ASN A 42 5.17 1.84 -0.97
CA ASN A 42 6.42 2.05 -0.27
C ASN A 42 6.53 1.08 0.92
N GLU A 43 7.55 0.22 0.91
CA GLU A 43 7.78 -0.76 1.97
C GLU A 43 8.27 -0.13 3.28
N GLU A 44 8.83 1.09 3.22
CA GLU A 44 9.31 1.82 4.39
C GLU A 44 8.22 2.68 5.06
N ASP A 45 7.18 3.07 4.30
CA ASP A 45 6.01 3.79 4.79
C ASP A 45 4.73 3.36 4.05
N VAL A 46 3.89 2.61 4.75
CA VAL A 46 2.61 2.10 4.23
C VAL A 46 1.57 3.18 3.92
N THR A 47 1.80 4.43 4.38
CA THR A 47 0.93 5.57 4.08
C THR A 47 1.34 6.33 2.83
N ASP A 48 2.58 6.13 2.35
CA ASP A 48 3.04 6.65 1.07
C ASP A 48 2.64 5.68 -0.05
N ILE A 49 1.56 6.03 -0.74
CA ILE A 49 0.98 5.23 -1.82
C ILE A 49 1.10 6.02 -3.11
N GLN A 50 1.85 5.48 -4.07
CA GLN A 50 1.93 6.01 -5.42
C GLN A 50 1.15 5.12 -6.39
N ALA A 51 0.48 5.72 -7.35
CA ALA A 51 -0.20 4.99 -8.39
C ALA A 51 -0.04 5.71 -9.73
N VAL A 52 0.18 4.93 -10.78
CA VAL A 52 0.16 5.38 -12.16
C VAL A 52 -1.18 4.99 -12.75
N ILE A 53 -1.92 5.99 -13.24
CA ILE A 53 -3.19 5.79 -13.92
C ILE A 53 -2.97 6.12 -15.39
N GLU A 54 -2.92 5.09 -16.22
CA GLU A 54 -2.96 5.18 -17.66
C GLU A 54 -4.37 5.64 -18.05
N GLY A 55 -4.47 6.84 -18.63
CA GLY A 55 -5.74 7.37 -19.09
C GLY A 55 -6.37 6.44 -20.15
N PRO A 56 -7.70 6.37 -20.23
CA PRO A 56 -8.37 5.49 -21.18
C PRO A 56 -7.89 5.83 -22.60
N ALA A 57 -7.54 4.79 -23.37
CA ALA A 57 -7.15 4.92 -24.76
C ALA A 57 -8.38 5.33 -25.60
N GLY A 58 -8.72 6.62 -25.56
CA GLY A 58 -9.72 7.20 -26.42
C GLY A 58 -9.20 7.31 -27.85
N LYS A 59 -9.61 6.38 -28.71
CA LYS A 59 -9.52 6.45 -30.17
C LYS A 59 -10.82 5.92 -30.76
#